data_AF-A0A414B664-F1
#
_entry.id   AF-A0A414B664-F1
#
_cell.length_a   1.000
_cell.length_b   1.000
_cell.length_c   1.000
_cell.angle_alpha   90.00
_cell.angle_beta   90.00
_cell.angle_gamma   90.00
#
_symmetry.space_group_name_H-M   'P 1'
#
loop_
_entity.id
_entity.type
_entity.pdbx_description
1 polymer ?
#
loop_
_entity_poly.entity_id
_entity_poly.type
_entity_poly.pdbx_seq_one_letter_code
_entity_poly.pdbx_strand_id
1 'polypeptide(L)'
;EIVQYCIKHSHNYSETAKKFHISYQQARSYTIRYEENGVDGLQDKRGKRKSPEEMTEVEKLRAEVRLLRAEKRRAEIEISFLKKLEEIERRGG
;
A
#
# COMPACT_ATOMS: atom_id res chain seq x y z
N GLU A 1 8.25 22.13 -7.75
CA GLU A 1 9.32 22.92 -7.07
C GLU A 1 10.62 22.15 -6.84
N ILE A 2 10.70 21.17 -5.91
CA ILE A 2 11.96 20.46 -5.59
C ILE A 2 12.58 19.76 -6.81
N VAL A 3 11.79 18.97 -7.53
CA VAL A 3 12.27 18.21 -8.70
C VAL A 3 12.63 19.14 -9.87
N GLN A 4 11.80 20.15 -10.13
CA GLN A 4 12.09 21.16 -11.16
C GLN A 4 13.39 21.92 -10.88
N TYR A 5 13.65 22.27 -9.60
CA TYR A 5 14.92 22.86 -9.19
C TYR A 5 16.08 21.88 -9.44
N CYS A 6 15.93 20.62 -9.04
CA CYS A 6 16.94 19.59 -9.22
C CYS A 6 17.33 19.40 -10.69
N ILE A 7 16.34 19.27 -11.58
CA ILE A 7 16.55 19.11 -13.03
C ILE A 7 17.21 20.36 -13.63
N LYS A 8 16.79 21.56 -13.22
CA LYS A 8 17.38 22.83 -13.68
C LYS A 8 18.87 22.97 -13.29
N HIS A 9 19.30 22.33 -12.20
CA HIS A 9 20.68 22.35 -11.73
C HIS A 9 21.40 21.04 -12.06
N SER A 10 21.09 20.42 -13.21
CA SER A 10 21.77 19.21 -13.73
C SER A 10 21.77 18.05 -12.75
N HIS A 11 20.62 17.78 -12.12
CA HIS A 11 20.42 16.69 -11.15
C HIS A 11 21.32 16.79 -9.91
N ASN A 12 21.68 18.00 -9.51
CA ASN A 12 22.44 18.23 -8.28
C ASN A 12 21.57 17.99 -7.03
N TYR A 13 21.52 16.72 -6.60
CA TYR A 13 20.74 16.28 -5.43
C TYR A 13 21.30 16.86 -4.12
N SER A 14 22.62 17.07 -4.02
CA SER A 14 23.27 17.62 -2.83
C SER A 14 22.87 19.05 -2.57
N GLU A 15 22.85 19.88 -3.61
CA GLU A 15 22.43 21.27 -3.50
C GLU A 15 20.91 21.37 -3.27
N THR A 16 20.14 20.56 -3.98
CA THR A 16 18.68 20.49 -3.81
C THR A 16 18.31 20.08 -2.39
N ALA A 17 19.00 19.09 -1.81
CA ALA A 17 18.80 18.64 -0.45
C ALA A 17 19.03 19.76 0.57
N LYS A 18 20.13 20.52 0.40
CA LYS A 18 20.43 21.68 1.26
C LYS A 18 19.39 22.78 1.14
N LYS A 19 19.01 23.12 -0.09
CA LYS A 19 18.07 24.22 -0.36
C LYS A 19 16.67 23.97 0.21
N PHE A 20 16.19 22.73 0.11
CA PHE A 20 14.84 22.37 0.55
C PHE A 20 14.84 21.69 1.93
N HIS A 21 15.98 21.63 2.61
CA HIS A 21 16.14 20.97 3.92
C HIS A 21 15.60 19.53 3.95
N ILE A 22 15.79 18.80 2.84
CA ILE A 22 15.44 17.39 2.72
C ILE A 22 16.71 16.55 2.67
N SER A 23 16.61 15.25 2.93
CA SER A 23 17.74 14.35 2.73
C SER A 23 18.10 14.20 1.25
N TYR A 24 19.36 13.90 0.98
CA TYR A 24 19.86 13.57 -0.37
C TYR A 24 19.04 12.43 -1.02
N GLN A 25 18.73 11.41 -0.23
CA GLN A 25 17.90 10.27 -0.63
C GLN A 25 16.49 10.71 -1.05
N GLN A 26 15.87 11.65 -0.34
CA GLN A 26 14.57 12.21 -0.71
C GLN A 26 14.66 13.03 -2.00
N ALA A 27 15.67 13.89 -2.15
CA ALA A 27 15.87 14.67 -3.37
C ALA A 27 15.97 13.75 -4.60
N ARG A 28 16.80 12.70 -4.52
CA ARG A 28 16.94 11.69 -5.58
C ARG A 28 15.63 10.94 -5.84
N SER A 29 14.95 10.48 -4.78
CA SER A 29 13.72 9.69 -4.91
C SER A 29 12.55 10.49 -5.48
N TYR A 30 12.49 11.81 -5.24
CA TYR A 30 11.50 12.66 -5.89
C TYR A 30 11.78 12.82 -7.38
N THR A 31 13.05 13.07 -7.75
CA THR A 31 13.43 13.25 -9.16
C THR A 31 13.17 11.99 -9.98
N ILE A 32 13.56 10.82 -9.47
CA ILE A 32 13.34 9.54 -10.17
C ILE A 32 11.84 9.25 -10.35
N ARG A 33 11.04 9.38 -9.29
CA ARG A 33 9.59 9.14 -9.39
C ARG A 33 8.90 10.08 -10.37
N TYR A 34 9.39 11.31 -10.48
CA TYR A 34 8.90 12.28 -11.44
C TYR A 34 9.31 11.97 -12.88
N GLU A 35 10.52 11.45 -13.11
CA GLU A 35 10.93 11.02 -14.44
C GLU A 35 10.16 9.77 -14.92
N GLU A 36 9.84 8.86 -14.01
CA GLU A 36 9.10 7.63 -14.34
C GLU A 36 7.60 7.87 -14.57
N ASN A 37 6.95 8.67 -13.71
CA ASN A 37 5.49 8.78 -13.65
C ASN A 37 4.99 10.23 -13.60
N GLY A 38 5.85 11.21 -13.90
CA GLY A 38 5.49 12.62 -13.84
C GLY A 38 5.03 13.07 -12.46
N VAL A 39 4.05 13.98 -12.44
CA VAL A 39 3.48 14.52 -11.19
C VAL A 39 2.78 13.42 -10.38
N ASP A 40 2.19 12.42 -11.04
CA ASP A 40 1.47 11.31 -10.39
C ASP A 40 2.40 10.42 -9.56
N GLY A 41 3.68 10.32 -9.94
CA GLY A 41 4.72 9.62 -9.17
C GLY A 41 5.07 10.30 -7.84
N LEU A 42 4.82 11.61 -7.73
CA LEU A 42 5.05 12.38 -6.51
C LEU A 42 3.85 12.37 -5.56
N GLN A 43 2.69 11.90 -6.02
CA GLN A 43 1.49 11.83 -5.20
C GLN A 43 1.70 10.86 -4.03
N ASP A 44 1.35 11.27 -2.81
CA ASP A 44 1.42 10.38 -1.66
C ASP A 44 0.33 9.30 -1.75
N LYS A 45 0.76 8.04 -1.98
CA LYS A 45 -0.10 6.86 -2.05
C LYS A 45 -0.10 6.06 -0.73
N ARG A 46 0.52 6.56 0.35
CA ARG A 46 0.48 5.88 1.66
C ARG A 46 -0.96 5.78 2.15
N GLY A 47 -1.36 4.60 2.60
CA GLY A 47 -2.71 4.32 3.09
C GLY A 47 -3.82 4.32 2.01
N LYS A 48 -3.51 4.71 0.77
CA LYS A 48 -4.45 4.69 -0.36
C LYS A 48 -4.20 3.42 -1.18
N ARG A 49 -5.19 2.53 -1.22
CA ARG A 49 -5.16 1.40 -2.18
C ARG A 49 -5.23 1.98 -3.60
N LYS A 50 -4.50 1.36 -4.54
CA LYS A 50 -4.71 1.58 -5.99
C LYS A 50 -6.20 1.46 -6.29
N SER A 51 -6.74 2.27 -7.20
CA SER A 51 -8.11 2.08 -7.62
C SER A 51 -8.24 0.75 -8.36
N PRO A 52 -9.42 0.08 -8.34
CA PRO A 52 -9.62 -1.18 -9.07
C PRO A 52 -9.27 -1.08 -10.57
N GLU A 53 -9.40 0.10 -11.16
CA GLU A 53 -9.10 0.40 -12.55
C GLU A 53 -7.58 0.47 -12.83
N GLU A 54 -6.78 0.85 -11.83
CA GLU A 54 -5.31 0.86 -11.89
C GLU A 54 -4.68 -0.48 -11.52
N MET A 55 -5.47 -1.44 -11.02
CA MET A 55 -4.97 -2.76 -10.63
C MET A 55 -4.78 -3.64 -11.86
N THR A 56 -3.62 -4.27 -11.94
CA THR A 56 -3.41 -5.40 -12.87
C THR A 56 -4.33 -6.57 -12.51
N GLU A 57 -4.63 -7.43 -13.47
CA GLU A 57 -5.46 -8.62 -13.24
C GLU A 57 -4.93 -9.50 -12.09
N VAL A 58 -3.61 -9.64 -11.98
CA VAL A 58 -2.96 -10.37 -10.88
C VAL A 58 -3.19 -9.69 -9.53
N GLU A 59 -3.17 -8.36 -9.48
CA GLU A 59 -3.43 -7.60 -8.25
C GLU A 59 -4.90 -7.72 -7.82
N LYS A 60 -5.84 -7.65 -8.77
CA LYS A 60 -7.28 -7.87 -8.51
C LYS A 60 -7.51 -9.27 -7.92
N LEU A 61 -6.98 -10.30 -8.57
CA LEU A 61 -7.08 -11.68 -8.09
C LEU A 61 -6.48 -11.87 -6.69
N ARG A 62 -5.33 -11.27 -6.41
CA ARG A 62 -4.74 -11.32 -5.05
C ARG A 62 -5.61 -10.62 -4.01
N ALA A 63 -6.28 -9.52 -4.37
CA ALA A 63 -7.20 -8.83 -3.48
C ALA A 63 -8.44 -9.68 -3.19
N GLU A 64 -9.01 -10.30 -4.22
CA GLU A 64 -10.16 -11.20 -4.11
C GLU A 64 -9.85 -12.43 -3.26
N VAL A 65 -8.73 -13.12 -3.53
CA VAL A 65 -8.27 -14.26 -2.73
C VAL A 65 -8.09 -13.87 -1.25
N ARG A 66 -7.63 -12.64 -0.98
CA ARG A 66 -7.48 -12.15 0.40
C ARG A 66 -8.82 -11.98 1.10
N LEU A 67 -9.83 -11.43 0.39
CA LEU A 67 -11.19 -11.27 0.90
C LEU A 67 -11.83 -12.64 1.17
N LEU A 68 -11.80 -13.54 0.19
CA LEU A 68 -12.35 -14.89 0.32
C LEU A 68 -11.71 -15.68 1.47
N ARG A 69 -10.38 -15.56 1.66
CA ARG A 69 -9.69 -16.19 2.79
C ARG A 69 -10.13 -15.61 4.14
N ALA A 70 -10.46 -14.32 4.20
CA ALA A 70 -10.95 -13.70 5.42
C ALA A 70 -12.37 -14.17 5.75
N GLU A 71 -13.25 -14.25 4.76
CA GLU A 71 -14.62 -14.79 4.91
C GLU A 71 -14.59 -16.25 5.33
N LYS A 72 -13.79 -17.08 4.65
CA LYS A 72 -13.60 -18.49 5.01
C LYS A 72 -13.16 -18.66 6.47
N ARG A 73 -12.18 -17.87 6.91
CA ARG A 73 -11.74 -17.91 8.31
C ARG A 73 -12.85 -17.52 9.30
N ARG A 74 -13.66 -16.51 8.97
CA ARG A 74 -14.79 -16.11 9.83
C ARG A 74 -15.80 -17.25 9.96
N ALA A 75 -16.17 -17.87 8.83
CA ALA A 75 -17.08 -19.01 8.82
C ALA A 75 -16.52 -20.22 9.59
N GLU A 76 -15.24 -20.52 9.44
CA GLU A 76 -14.58 -21.60 10.20
C GLU A 76 -14.61 -21.34 11.72
N ILE A 77 -14.39 -20.10 12.14
CA ILE A 77 -14.50 -19.69 13.54
C ILE A 77 -15.94 -19.87 14.03
N GLU A 78 -16.92 -19.39 13.28
CA GLU A 78 -18.34 -19.51 13.63
C GLU A 78 -18.77 -20.98 13.78
N ILE A 79 -18.37 -21.84 12.84
CA ILE A 79 -18.60 -23.29 12.93
C ILE A 79 -17.93 -23.88 14.17
N SER A 80 -16.69 -23.49 14.46
CA SER A 80 -15.96 -23.99 15.63
C SER A 80 -16.63 -23.57 16.95
N PHE A 81 -17.17 -22.35 16.99
CA PHE A 81 -17.88 -21.81 18.13
C PHE A 81 -19.19 -22.56 18.38
N LEU A 82 -19.99 -22.79 17.33
CA LEU A 82 -21.24 -23.56 17.42
C LEU A 82 -21.00 -24.98 17.91
N LYS A 83 -19.98 -25.66 17.38
CA LYS A 83 -19.60 -27.01 17.86
C LYS A 83 -19.23 -27.02 19.34
N LYS A 84 -18.56 -25.98 19.81
CA LYS A 84 -18.19 -25.88 21.23
C LYS A 84 -19.40 -25.63 22.13
N LEU A 85 -20.36 -24.84 21.66
CA LEU A 85 -21.61 -24.60 22.38
C LEU A 85 -22.42 -25.89 22.57
N GLU A 86 -22.59 -26.65 21.48
CA GLU A 86 -23.31 -27.92 21.50
C GLU A 86 -22.66 -28.94 22.45
N GLU A 87 -21.33 -29.00 22.50
CA GLU A 87 -20.62 -29.87 23.44
C GLU A 87 -20.89 -29.52 24.91
N ILE A 88 -20.99 -28.23 25.23
CA ILE A 88 -21.27 -27.74 26.59
C ILE A 88 -22.70 -28.12 26.98
N GLU A 89 -23.67 -27.89 26.09
CA GLU A 89 -25.09 -28.23 26.33
C GLU A 89 -25.27 -29.73 26.58
N ARG A 90 -24.59 -30.59 25.84
CA ARG A 90 -24.65 -32.05 26.04
C ARG A 90 -23.98 -32.54 27.33
N ARG A 91 -23.04 -31.78 27.90
CA ARG A 91 -22.35 -32.13 29.17
C ARG A 91 -23.08 -31.57 30.41
N GLY A 92 -23.87 -30.51 30.23
CA GLY A 92 -24.61 -29.85 31.31
C GLY A 92 -26.07 -30.31 31.45
N GLY A 93 -26.61 -31.03 30.46
CA GLY A 93 -27.92 -31.69 30.51
C GLY A 93 -27.89 -33.08 31.11
#